data_AF-A0A0Q7EA49-F1
#
_entry.id   AF-A0A0Q7EA49-F1
#
_cell.length_a   1.000
_cell.length_b   1.000
_cell.length_c   1.000
_cell.angle_alpha   90.00
_cell.angle_beta   90.00
_cell.angle_gamma   90.00
#
_symmetry.space_group_name_H-M   'P 1'
#
loop_
_entity.id
_entity.type
_entity.pdbx_description
1 polymer ?
#
loop_
_entity_poly.entity_id
_entity_poly.type
_entity_poly.pdbx_seq_one_letter_code
_entity_poly.pdbx_strand_id
1 'polypeptide(L)'
;MGGVMADIFISYKSDERAVAEKVAQRLKDAGYDVWWDEHLYVAEQFGAKIKAELKAAKAVVILWSRASVKSVWVQSEAQDALRRQIAVGVITDDLLHEELPIPFDQIQAASLRGWNGRADDPGFRLILSSIDRLIRTPNVPAKGGQNSTDASAPAPRRPKKIDRRYWYSAAIALVVAAVGLFLLQRPDQQCSEKWLDRDAYSDCFEKMKEDFVPYVVEGRRSWFGAGDNEFRAGWIPESPVPECWESRSALNRTQFSGRNSEMVAAGFIPVTVRRFFAANNTELFQATWLKERDSTANPCSYPEYTPPAL
;
A
#
# COMPACT_ATOMS: atom_id res chain seq x y z
N MET A 1 -22.48 -26.89 4.66
CA MET A 1 -22.54 -25.97 5.80
C MET A 1 -21.66 -24.79 5.45
N GLY A 2 -22.25 -23.63 5.13
CA GLY A 2 -21.49 -22.44 4.73
C GLY A 2 -20.82 -21.82 5.95
N GLY A 3 -19.49 -21.74 5.95
CA GLY A 3 -18.75 -21.08 7.01
C GLY A 3 -19.17 -19.61 7.11
N VAL A 4 -19.53 -19.17 8.31
CA VAL A 4 -19.80 -17.77 8.60
C VAL A 4 -18.47 -17.03 8.38
N MET A 5 -18.42 -16.19 7.35
CA MET A 5 -17.26 -15.34 7.08
C MET A 5 -17.32 -14.17 8.06
N ALA A 6 -16.19 -13.81 8.66
CA ALA A 6 -16.17 -12.75 9.66
C ALA A 6 -16.56 -11.39 9.06
N ASP A 7 -17.32 -10.61 9.82
CA ASP A 7 -17.75 -9.27 9.42
C ASP A 7 -16.59 -8.27 9.54
N ILE A 8 -15.70 -8.47 10.51
CA ILE A 8 -14.63 -7.55 10.87
C ILE A 8 -13.29 -8.26 10.85
N PHE A 9 -12.30 -7.64 10.20
CA PHE A 9 -10.90 -8.04 10.26
C PHE A 9 -10.11 -7.05 11.13
N ILE A 10 -9.24 -7.53 12.03
CA ILE A 10 -8.34 -6.67 12.81
C ILE A 10 -6.91 -6.82 12.29
N SER A 11 -6.36 -5.72 11.75
CA SER A 11 -4.95 -5.60 11.35
C SER A 11 -4.13 -4.93 12.45
N TYR A 12 -3.05 -5.56 12.87
CA TYR A 12 -2.21 -5.10 13.99
C TYR A 12 -0.78 -5.68 13.89
N LYS A 13 0.18 -5.13 14.66
CA LYS A 13 1.51 -5.75 14.79
C LYS A 13 1.44 -6.92 15.75
N SER A 14 2.02 -8.07 15.40
CA SER A 14 2.05 -9.29 16.22
C SER A 14 2.32 -9.08 17.71
N ASP A 15 3.22 -8.15 18.05
CA ASP A 15 3.71 -7.91 19.41
C ASP A 15 2.67 -7.15 20.27
N GLU A 16 1.60 -6.66 19.63
CA GLU A 16 0.50 -5.89 20.21
C GLU A 16 -0.78 -6.72 20.35
N ARG A 17 -0.63 -8.06 20.30
CA ARG A 17 -1.72 -9.03 20.40
C ARG A 17 -2.67 -8.76 21.57
N ALA A 18 -2.15 -8.35 22.73
CA ALA A 18 -2.97 -8.07 23.91
C ALA A 18 -3.98 -6.93 23.70
N VAL A 19 -3.65 -5.92 22.87
CA VAL A 19 -4.58 -4.84 22.52
C VAL A 19 -5.60 -5.35 21.50
N ALA A 20 -5.14 -6.06 20.47
CA ALA A 20 -6.01 -6.66 19.46
C ALA A 20 -7.05 -7.61 20.07
N GLU A 21 -6.64 -8.44 21.03
CA GLU A 21 -7.51 -9.34 21.80
C GLU A 21 -8.62 -8.59 22.53
N LYS A 22 -8.28 -7.52 23.25
CA LYS A 22 -9.27 -6.70 23.95
C LYS A 22 -10.25 -6.04 23.01
N VAL A 23 -9.77 -5.51 21.88
CA VAL A 23 -10.63 -4.93 20.84
C VAL A 23 -11.54 -6.01 20.26
N ALA A 24 -10.99 -7.19 19.92
CA ALA A 24 -11.74 -8.31 19.38
C ALA A 24 -12.84 -8.76 20.34
N GLN A 25 -12.51 -8.96 21.62
CA GLN A 25 -13.49 -9.36 22.63
C GLN A 25 -14.63 -8.34 22.73
N ARG A 26 -14.33 -7.05 22.69
CA ARG A 26 -15.37 -6.02 22.78
C ARG A 26 -16.23 -5.89 21.53
N LEU A 27 -15.66 -6.13 20.35
CA LEU A 27 -16.43 -6.21 19.12
C LEU A 27 -17.33 -7.46 19.09
N LYS A 28 -16.84 -8.60 19.61
CA LYS A 28 -17.63 -9.82 19.80
C LYS A 28 -18.76 -9.60 20.82
N ASP A 29 -18.48 -8.95 21.97
CA ASP A 29 -19.49 -8.57 22.97
C ASP A 29 -20.59 -7.67 22.38
N ALA A 30 -20.25 -6.86 21.36
CA ALA A 30 -21.19 -6.03 20.61
C ALA A 30 -21.97 -6.78 19.51
N GLY A 31 -21.73 -8.08 19.34
CA GLY A 31 -22.48 -8.95 18.44
C GLY A 31 -21.89 -9.13 17.04
N TYR A 32 -20.64 -8.71 16.82
CA TYR A 32 -19.97 -8.88 15.52
C TYR A 32 -19.16 -10.18 15.46
N ASP A 33 -19.08 -10.77 14.26
CA ASP A 33 -18.09 -11.81 13.99
C ASP A 33 -16.75 -11.17 13.63
N VAL A 34 -15.69 -11.56 14.35
CA VAL A 34 -14.39 -10.88 14.34
C VAL A 34 -13.29 -11.87 14.03
N TRP A 35 -12.57 -11.60 12.95
CA TRP A 35 -11.36 -12.30 12.60
C TRP A 35 -10.12 -11.53 13.06
N TRP A 36 -9.32 -12.21 13.87
CA TRP A 36 -8.00 -11.80 14.35
C TRP A 36 -7.20 -13.09 14.61
N ASP A 37 -5.89 -13.00 14.80
CA ASP A 37 -4.97 -14.15 14.93
C ASP A 37 -5.17 -14.96 16.23
N GLU A 38 -6.34 -15.59 16.39
CA GLU A 38 -6.69 -16.43 17.53
C GLU A 38 -6.14 -17.87 17.33
N HIS A 39 -5.64 -18.23 16.14
CA HIS A 39 -5.31 -19.62 15.77
C HIS A 39 -4.12 -19.82 14.80
N LEU A 40 -3.19 -18.87 14.60
CA LEU A 40 -2.08 -19.08 13.64
C LEU A 40 -0.92 -19.91 14.26
N TYR A 41 -1.02 -21.24 14.17
CA TYR A 41 0.12 -22.14 14.32
C TYR A 41 0.69 -22.55 12.92
N VAL A 42 2.03 -22.48 12.84
CA VAL A 42 3.07 -22.80 11.82
C VAL A 42 2.74 -23.62 10.54
N ALA A 43 3.37 -23.19 9.42
CA ALA A 43 3.50 -23.69 8.03
C ALA A 43 2.54 -23.25 6.87
N GLU A 44 3.16 -22.55 5.89
CA GLU A 44 2.94 -22.44 4.43
C GLU A 44 1.58 -22.11 3.77
N GLN A 45 0.43 -22.08 4.46
CA GLN A 45 -0.86 -21.68 3.83
C GLN A 45 -1.46 -20.34 4.32
N PHE A 46 -0.67 -19.56 5.05
CA PHE A 46 -1.13 -18.36 5.78
C PHE A 46 -1.56 -17.19 4.92
N GLY A 47 -0.76 -16.83 3.91
CA GLY A 47 -1.03 -15.65 3.10
C GLY A 47 -2.34 -15.74 2.31
N ALA A 48 -2.73 -16.96 1.90
CA ALA A 48 -3.97 -17.17 1.15
C ALA A 48 -5.21 -17.03 2.04
N LYS A 49 -5.17 -17.59 3.26
CA LYS A 49 -6.28 -17.50 4.23
C LYS A 49 -6.48 -16.08 4.74
N ILE A 50 -5.41 -15.38 5.13
CA ILE A 50 -5.49 -13.98 5.57
C ILE A 50 -6.06 -13.09 4.47
N LYS A 51 -5.61 -13.27 3.22
CA LYS A 51 -6.15 -12.54 2.06
C LYS A 51 -7.62 -12.86 1.79
N ALA A 52 -8.04 -14.11 1.98
CA ALA A 52 -9.44 -14.50 1.79
C ALA A 52 -10.34 -13.82 2.83
N GLU A 53 -9.94 -13.83 4.10
CA GLU A 53 -10.67 -13.19 5.20
C GLU A 53 -10.69 -11.67 5.05
N LEU A 54 -9.55 -11.05 4.74
CA LEU A 54 -9.46 -9.63 4.44
C LEU A 54 -10.39 -9.25 3.28
N LYS A 55 -10.43 -10.05 2.21
CA LYS A 55 -11.31 -9.84 1.04
C LYS A 55 -12.80 -10.00 1.39
N ALA A 56 -13.13 -10.88 2.33
CA ALA A 56 -14.50 -11.11 2.78
C ALA A 56 -15.00 -10.06 3.80
N ALA A 57 -14.09 -9.42 4.54
CA ALA A 57 -14.43 -8.49 5.59
C ALA A 57 -15.26 -7.29 5.10
N LYS A 58 -16.24 -6.89 5.90
CA LYS A 58 -17.08 -5.69 5.68
C LYS A 58 -16.48 -4.45 6.32
N ALA A 59 -15.69 -4.63 7.38
CA ALA A 59 -14.89 -3.59 8.01
C ALA A 59 -13.49 -4.12 8.35
N VAL A 60 -12.49 -3.27 8.24
CA VAL A 60 -11.10 -3.58 8.65
C VAL A 60 -10.66 -2.57 9.69
N VAL A 61 -10.48 -3.03 10.92
CA VAL A 61 -9.96 -2.23 12.03
C VAL A 61 -8.44 -2.28 11.98
N ILE A 62 -7.80 -1.12 11.86
CA ILE A 62 -6.35 -1.01 11.76
C ILE A 62 -5.82 -0.40 13.06
N LEU A 63 -5.04 -1.19 13.80
CA LEU A 63 -4.41 -0.74 15.04
C LEU A 63 -3.08 -0.06 14.71
N TRP A 64 -3.08 1.27 14.76
CA TRP A 64 -1.92 2.13 14.57
C TRP A 64 -1.14 2.29 15.87
N SER A 65 0.17 2.08 15.74
CA SER A 65 1.17 2.30 16.78
C SER A 65 2.50 2.66 16.14
N ARG A 66 3.49 3.12 16.91
CA ARG A 66 4.85 3.36 16.41
C ARG A 66 5.47 2.12 15.74
N ALA A 67 5.06 0.92 16.15
CA ALA A 67 5.51 -0.33 15.55
C ALA A 67 4.72 -0.68 14.28
N SER A 68 3.40 -0.52 14.31
CA SER A 68 2.54 -0.92 13.20
C SER A 68 2.64 0.04 12.01
N VAL A 69 2.93 1.33 12.22
CA VAL A 69 3.25 2.28 11.14
C VAL A 69 4.52 1.91 10.39
N LYS A 70 5.42 1.09 10.97
CA LYS A 70 6.61 0.57 10.29
C LYS A 70 6.38 -0.81 9.67
N SER A 71 5.23 -1.43 9.94
CA SER A 71 4.89 -2.76 9.45
C SER A 71 4.33 -2.70 8.03
N VAL A 72 5.11 -3.22 7.08
CA VAL A 72 4.73 -3.32 5.66
C VAL A 72 3.44 -4.12 5.49
N TRP A 73 3.26 -5.16 6.30
CA TRP A 73 2.05 -5.97 6.27
C TRP A 73 0.82 -5.17 6.68
N VAL A 74 0.89 -4.47 7.81
CA VAL A 74 -0.22 -3.63 8.31
C VAL A 74 -0.52 -2.50 7.34
N GLN A 75 0.50 -1.83 6.79
CA GLN A 75 0.31 -0.79 5.78
C GLN A 75 -0.36 -1.32 4.50
N SER A 76 0.03 -2.51 4.02
CA SER A 76 -0.55 -3.11 2.82
C SER A 76 -2.03 -3.45 3.01
N GLU A 77 -2.38 -4.05 4.16
CA GLU A 77 -3.77 -4.36 4.52
C GLU A 77 -4.60 -3.09 4.71
N ALA A 78 -4.03 -2.09 5.40
CA ALA A 78 -4.66 -0.80 5.60
C ALA A 78 -4.97 -0.11 4.27
N GLN A 79 -4.02 -0.09 3.33
CA GLN A 79 -4.21 0.49 2.00
C GLN A 79 -5.31 -0.24 1.22
N ASP A 80 -5.41 -1.56 1.32
CA ASP A 80 -6.50 -2.31 0.69
C ASP A 80 -7.86 -1.95 1.27
N ALA A 81 -7.97 -1.95 2.60
CA ALA A 81 -9.17 -1.55 3.31
C ALA A 81 -9.60 -0.12 2.94
N LEU A 82 -8.61 0.78 2.81
CA LEU A 82 -8.87 2.17 2.46
C LEU A 82 -9.41 2.30 1.02
N ARG A 83 -8.80 1.61 0.04
CA ARG A 83 -9.29 1.59 -1.35
C ARG A 83 -10.73 1.08 -1.43
N ARG A 84 -11.10 0.14 -0.57
CA ARG A 84 -12.45 -0.44 -0.47
C ARG A 84 -13.41 0.40 0.36
N GLN A 85 -12.94 1.50 0.97
CA GLN A 85 -13.69 2.37 1.87
C GLN A 85 -14.26 1.64 3.09
N ILE A 86 -13.53 0.63 3.59
CA ILE A 86 -13.91 -0.17 4.77
C ILE A 86 -12.89 -0.06 5.92
N ALA A 87 -11.93 0.86 5.82
CA ALA A 87 -10.90 1.08 6.82
C ALA A 87 -11.44 1.85 8.04
N VAL A 88 -11.12 1.36 9.24
CA VAL A 88 -11.36 2.04 10.53
C VAL A 88 -10.00 2.15 11.24
N GLY A 89 -9.39 3.33 11.20
CA GLY A 89 -8.09 3.58 11.84
C GLY A 89 -8.22 3.80 13.34
N VAL A 90 -7.33 3.19 14.14
CA VAL A 90 -7.34 3.25 15.61
C VAL A 90 -5.94 3.42 16.15
N ILE A 91 -5.62 4.55 16.78
CA ILE A 91 -4.33 4.78 17.44
C ILE A 91 -4.34 4.12 18.82
N THR A 92 -3.33 3.31 19.12
CA THR A 92 -3.29 2.48 20.33
C THR A 92 -2.18 2.86 21.32
N ASP A 93 -1.14 3.56 20.88
CA ASP A 93 -0.02 4.05 21.70
C ASP A 93 0.15 5.57 21.56
N ASP A 94 1.30 6.10 21.97
CA ASP A 94 1.60 7.52 21.94
C ASP A 94 1.87 8.11 20.54
N LEU A 95 1.76 7.32 19.47
CA LEU A 95 1.84 7.78 18.07
C LEU A 95 0.85 8.89 17.77
N LEU A 96 1.33 10.05 17.31
CA LEU A 96 0.51 11.19 16.93
C LEU A 96 -0.25 10.93 15.62
N HIS A 97 -1.38 11.62 15.43
CA HIS A 97 -2.21 11.41 14.24
C HIS A 97 -1.48 11.82 12.96
N GLU A 98 -0.68 12.89 13.05
CA GLU A 98 0.13 13.44 11.97
C GLU A 98 1.31 12.54 11.60
N GLU A 99 1.64 11.55 12.44
CA GLU A 99 2.68 10.54 12.18
C GLU A 99 2.13 9.29 11.46
N LEU A 100 0.82 9.26 11.14
CA LEU A 100 0.23 8.17 10.38
C LEU A 100 0.74 8.14 8.93
N PRO A 101 0.91 6.95 8.32
CA PRO A 101 1.31 6.87 6.93
C PRO A 101 0.29 7.55 6.01
N ILE A 102 0.75 8.29 5.00
CA ILE A 102 -0.16 8.87 4.00
C ILE A 102 -0.89 7.75 3.25
N PRO A 103 -2.22 7.84 3.02
CA PRO A 103 -3.10 8.99 3.31
C PRO A 103 -3.92 8.86 4.61
N PHE A 104 -3.51 8.01 5.56
CA PHE A 104 -4.24 7.82 6.83
C PHE A 104 -4.14 9.01 7.77
N ASP A 105 -3.15 9.88 7.57
CA ASP A 105 -3.03 11.20 8.20
C ASP A 105 -4.16 12.18 7.80
N GLN A 106 -4.85 11.91 6.69
CA GLN A 106 -5.92 12.76 6.17
C GLN A 106 -7.32 12.26 6.54
N ILE A 107 -7.41 11.15 7.27
CA ILE A 107 -8.67 10.48 7.59
C ILE A 107 -8.75 10.32 9.10
N GLN A 108 -9.88 10.70 9.69
CA GLN A 108 -10.06 10.62 11.13
C GLN A 108 -9.80 9.21 11.66
N ALA A 109 -8.88 9.10 12.63
CA ALA A 109 -8.62 7.88 13.38
C ALA A 109 -9.24 7.99 14.79
N ALA A 110 -9.81 6.90 15.28
CA ALA A 110 -10.19 6.79 16.69
C ALA A 110 -8.91 6.63 17.55
N SER A 111 -9.01 6.96 18.83
CA SER A 111 -7.89 6.81 19.78
C SER A 111 -8.30 5.89 20.92
N LEU A 112 -7.49 4.87 21.19
CA LEU A 112 -7.55 3.97 22.34
C LEU A 112 -6.30 4.11 23.22
N ARG A 113 -5.65 5.28 23.21
CA ARG A 113 -4.48 5.54 24.07
C ARG A 113 -4.84 5.36 25.53
N GLY A 114 -4.10 4.49 26.23
CA GLY A 114 -4.35 4.19 27.65
C GLY A 114 -5.66 3.45 27.91
N TRP A 115 -6.32 2.93 26.86
CA TRP A 115 -7.58 2.22 27.00
C TRP A 115 -7.39 0.90 27.75
N ASN A 116 -8.26 0.67 28.73
CA ASN A 116 -8.22 -0.50 29.61
C ASN A 116 -9.26 -1.57 29.23
N GLY A 117 -9.91 -1.45 28.07
CA GLY A 117 -10.94 -2.41 27.64
C GLY A 117 -12.36 -2.02 28.03
N ARG A 118 -12.64 -0.76 28.40
CA ARG A 118 -13.98 -0.29 28.76
C ARG A 118 -14.87 -0.07 27.52
N ALA A 119 -16.11 -0.55 27.57
CA ALA A 119 -17.07 -0.43 26.48
C ALA A 119 -17.67 0.98 26.34
N ASP A 120 -17.68 1.77 27.42
CA ASP A 120 -18.18 3.16 27.45
C ASP A 120 -17.11 4.20 27.02
N ASP A 121 -15.89 3.74 26.72
CA ASP A 121 -14.81 4.58 26.25
C ASP A 121 -15.21 5.36 24.98
N PRO A 122 -14.99 6.69 24.92
CA PRO A 122 -15.36 7.50 23.76
C PRO A 122 -14.71 7.03 22.46
N GLY A 123 -13.44 6.61 22.50
CA GLY A 123 -12.71 6.07 21.35
C GLY A 123 -13.31 4.77 20.88
N PHE A 124 -13.62 3.86 21.81
CA PHE A 124 -14.26 2.59 21.48
C PHE A 124 -15.67 2.76 20.90
N ARG A 125 -16.48 3.69 21.43
CA ARG A 125 -17.79 4.02 20.85
C ARG A 125 -17.69 4.61 19.45
N LEU A 126 -16.65 5.40 19.17
CA LEU A 126 -16.37 5.90 17.82
C LEU A 126 -16.12 4.73 16.85
N ILE A 127 -15.29 3.76 17.26
CA ILE A 127 -15.00 2.55 16.48
C ILE A 127 -16.28 1.80 16.14
N LEU A 128 -17.12 1.52 17.15
CA LEU A 128 -18.41 0.85 16.95
C LEU A 128 -19.31 1.59 15.95
N SER A 129 -19.44 2.91 16.10
CA SER A 129 -20.28 3.71 15.20
C SER A 129 -19.81 3.70 13.74
N SER A 130 -18.49 3.68 13.53
CA SER A 130 -17.88 3.58 12.21
C SER A 130 -18.14 2.21 11.58
N ILE A 131 -17.98 1.14 12.37
CA ILE A 131 -18.23 -0.24 11.93
C ILE A 131 -19.71 -0.44 11.58
N ASP A 132 -20.64 0.02 12.44
CA ASP A 132 -22.07 -0.03 12.20
C ASP A 132 -22.45 0.61 10.86
N ARG A 133 -21.87 1.77 10.54
CA ARG A 133 -22.11 2.47 9.28
C ARG A 133 -21.60 1.67 8.07
N LEU A 134 -20.43 1.05 8.18
CA LEU A 134 -19.86 0.24 7.11
C LEU A 134 -20.66 -1.04 6.85
N ILE A 135 -21.12 -1.70 7.91
CA ILE A 135 -21.84 -2.97 7.80
C ILE A 135 -23.30 -2.77 7.35
N ARG A 136 -23.96 -1.66 7.76
CA ARG A 136 -25.37 -1.40 7.43
C ARG A 136 -25.61 -0.78 6.05
N THR A 137 -24.59 -0.23 5.39
CA THR A 137 -24.76 0.44 4.09
C THR A 137 -24.37 -0.50 2.94
N PRO A 138 -25.30 -0.96 2.07
CA PRO A 138 -24.91 -1.67 0.86
C PRO A 138 -24.18 -0.71 -0.07
N ASN A 139 -22.94 -1.05 -0.41
CA ASN A 139 -22.03 -0.24 -1.20
C ASN A 139 -22.58 -0.10 -2.65
N VAL A 140 -23.30 0.98 -2.95
CA VAL A 140 -23.75 1.34 -4.30
C VAL A 140 -22.91 2.51 -4.81
N PRO A 141 -22.16 2.36 -5.92
CA PRO A 141 -21.47 3.49 -6.53
C PRO A 141 -22.49 4.48 -7.10
N ALA A 142 -22.43 5.73 -6.63
CA ALA A 142 -23.31 6.81 -7.05
C ALA A 142 -23.12 7.15 -8.54
N LYS A 143 -24.04 6.67 -9.40
CA LYS A 143 -24.23 7.17 -10.76
C LYS A 143 -25.18 8.38 -10.71
N GLY A 144 -24.63 9.58 -10.88
CA GLY A 144 -25.41 10.78 -11.15
C GLY A 144 -25.95 10.76 -12.59
N GLY A 145 -27.24 10.49 -12.75
CA GLY A 145 -27.95 10.64 -14.01
C GLY A 145 -29.15 11.57 -13.83
N GLN A 146 -29.26 12.58 -14.70
CA GLN A 146 -30.51 13.27 -14.99
C GLN A 146 -30.58 13.63 -16.48
N ASN A 147 -31.40 12.87 -17.23
CA ASN A 147 -32.28 13.40 -18.29
C ASN A 147 -33.64 13.69 -17.61
N SER A 148 -34.54 14.60 -18.01
CA SER A 148 -35.04 14.93 -19.36
C SER A 148 -35.88 16.23 -19.33
N THR A 149 -35.91 16.97 -20.46
CA THR A 149 -37.04 17.67 -21.18
C THR A 149 -38.28 18.19 -20.41
N ASP A 150 -38.91 19.35 -20.68
CA ASP A 150 -39.34 19.88 -21.99
C ASP A 150 -39.85 21.37 -21.95
N ALA A 151 -40.07 21.92 -23.15
CA ALA A 151 -40.37 23.26 -23.68
C ALA A 151 -41.29 24.32 -23.00
N SER A 152 -40.93 25.62 -23.18
CA SER A 152 -41.84 26.65 -23.76
C SER A 152 -41.09 27.93 -24.23
N ALA A 153 -41.61 28.62 -25.25
CA ALA A 153 -40.98 29.69 -26.07
C ALA A 153 -41.13 31.14 -25.50
N PRO A 154 -40.46 32.19 -26.07
CA PRO A 154 -39.84 33.26 -25.27
C PRO A 154 -40.56 34.63 -25.21
N ALA A 155 -40.27 35.39 -24.14
CA ALA A 155 -40.60 36.81 -23.96
C ALA A 155 -39.32 37.70 -24.01
N PRO A 156 -39.41 39.05 -24.17
CA PRO A 156 -38.32 39.86 -24.74
C PRO A 156 -37.13 40.05 -23.80
N ARG A 157 -35.93 40.09 -24.41
CA ARG A 157 -34.63 40.09 -23.72
C ARG A 157 -34.31 41.46 -23.10
N ARG A 158 -34.23 41.50 -21.76
CA ARG A 158 -33.47 42.51 -21.01
C ARG A 158 -31.96 42.24 -21.17
N PRO A 159 -31.09 43.26 -21.18
CA PRO A 159 -29.64 43.05 -21.30
C PRO A 159 -29.11 42.25 -20.10
N LYS A 160 -28.44 41.12 -20.38
CA LYS A 160 -27.87 40.24 -19.35
C LYS A 160 -26.64 40.91 -18.71
N LYS A 161 -26.68 41.12 -17.39
CA LYS A 161 -25.46 41.33 -16.58
C LYS A 161 -24.68 40.01 -16.58
N ILE A 162 -23.38 40.08 -16.84
CA ILE A 162 -22.48 38.92 -16.84
C ILE A 162 -22.46 38.31 -15.43
N ASP A 163 -22.88 37.04 -15.34
CA ASP A 163 -23.07 36.34 -14.08
C ASP A 163 -21.72 35.93 -13.47
N ARG A 164 -21.52 36.28 -12.20
CA ARG A 164 -20.27 36.09 -11.43
C ARG A 164 -19.88 34.60 -11.28
N ARG A 165 -20.81 33.69 -11.61
CA ARG A 165 -20.64 32.22 -11.66
C ARG A 165 -19.64 31.75 -12.71
N TYR A 166 -19.53 32.46 -13.84
CA TYR A 166 -18.57 32.14 -14.90
C TYR A 166 -17.11 32.39 -14.48
N TRP A 167 -16.90 33.35 -13.56
CA TRP A 167 -15.58 33.61 -12.98
C TRP A 167 -15.16 32.51 -12.01
N TYR A 168 -16.10 31.94 -11.24
CA TYR A 168 -15.81 30.82 -10.35
C TYR A 168 -15.50 29.53 -11.12
N SER A 169 -16.20 29.21 -12.21
CA SER A 169 -15.91 28.03 -13.03
C SER A 169 -14.56 28.13 -13.75
N ALA A 170 -14.20 29.31 -14.27
CA ALA A 170 -12.90 29.53 -14.91
C ALA A 170 -11.75 29.50 -13.88
N ALA A 171 -11.95 30.08 -12.68
CA ALA A 171 -10.98 30.03 -11.61
C ALA A 171 -10.76 28.60 -11.09
N ILE A 172 -11.83 27.81 -10.92
CA ILE A 172 -11.73 26.39 -10.52
C ILE A 172 -11.00 25.57 -11.60
N ALA A 173 -11.31 25.77 -12.88
CA ALA A 173 -10.62 25.07 -13.97
C ALA A 173 -9.12 25.41 -14.01
N LEU A 174 -8.76 26.68 -13.78
CA LEU A 174 -7.36 27.11 -13.68
C LEU A 174 -6.66 26.53 -12.44
N VAL A 175 -7.33 26.47 -11.29
CA VAL A 175 -6.76 25.87 -10.07
C VAL A 175 -6.59 24.36 -10.24
N VAL A 176 -7.55 23.65 -10.83
CA VAL A 176 -7.43 22.21 -11.13
C VAL A 176 -6.31 21.95 -12.14
N ALA A 177 -6.19 22.78 -13.19
CA ALA A 177 -5.09 22.68 -14.14
C ALA A 177 -3.74 22.99 -13.49
N ALA A 178 -3.65 23.99 -12.61
CA ALA A 178 -2.43 24.35 -11.90
C ALA A 178 -2.04 23.28 -10.86
N VAL A 179 -3.00 22.72 -10.12
CA VAL A 179 -2.77 21.60 -9.19
C VAL A 179 -2.39 20.34 -9.96
N GLY A 180 -3.06 20.04 -11.07
CA GLY A 180 -2.69 18.93 -11.95
C GLY A 180 -1.27 19.09 -12.50
N LEU A 181 -0.92 20.29 -12.97
CA LEU A 181 0.43 20.61 -13.44
C LEU A 181 1.45 20.54 -12.30
N PHE A 182 1.13 21.03 -11.10
CA PHE A 182 1.98 20.95 -9.91
C PHE A 182 2.18 19.52 -9.39
N LEU A 183 1.14 18.67 -9.46
CA LEU A 183 1.24 17.25 -9.15
C LEU A 183 2.07 16.50 -10.21
N LEU A 184 1.97 16.87 -11.48
CA LEU A 184 2.80 16.33 -12.57
C LEU A 184 4.24 16.84 -12.52
N GLN A 185 4.46 18.04 -11.99
CA GLN A 185 5.77 18.71 -11.93
C GLN A 185 6.49 18.52 -10.59
N ARG A 186 6.13 17.57 -9.71
CA ARG A 186 6.88 17.33 -8.46
C ARG A 186 8.31 16.84 -8.76
N PRO A 187 9.34 17.72 -8.74
CA PRO A 187 10.69 17.34 -9.14
C PRO A 187 11.36 16.54 -8.02
N ASP A 188 10.93 16.79 -6.78
CA ASP A 188 11.52 16.28 -5.54
C ASP A 188 11.03 14.89 -5.15
N GLN A 189 10.09 14.31 -5.92
CA GLN A 189 9.77 12.91 -5.70
C GLN A 189 10.95 12.07 -6.18
N GLN A 190 11.62 11.40 -5.24
CA GLN A 190 12.75 10.53 -5.53
C GLN A 190 12.33 9.51 -6.61
N CYS A 191 13.24 9.21 -7.54
CA CYS A 191 12.92 8.33 -8.69
C CYS A 191 12.47 6.93 -8.23
N SER A 192 12.88 6.54 -7.03
CA SER A 192 12.42 5.39 -6.27
C SER A 192 10.90 5.23 -6.18
N GLU A 193 10.19 6.32 -5.90
CA GLU A 193 8.75 6.32 -5.66
C GLU A 193 7.92 6.49 -6.93
N LYS A 194 8.58 6.79 -8.05
CA LYS A 194 7.94 6.93 -9.35
C LYS A 194 7.75 5.55 -9.97
N TRP A 195 6.63 5.40 -10.67
CA TRP A 195 6.44 4.29 -11.58
C TRP A 195 7.17 4.61 -12.88
N LEU A 196 8.22 3.84 -13.15
CA LEU A 196 9.13 4.05 -14.28
C LEU A 196 9.04 2.84 -15.20
N ASP A 197 9.21 3.02 -16.51
CA ASP A 197 9.48 1.89 -17.39
C ASP A 197 10.79 1.18 -17.00
N ARG A 198 11.09 0.05 -17.65
CA ARG A 198 12.24 -0.79 -17.31
C ARG A 198 13.57 -0.03 -17.37
N ASP A 199 13.77 0.76 -18.41
CA ASP A 199 15.06 1.41 -18.68
C ASP A 199 15.23 2.60 -17.74
N ALA A 200 14.18 3.41 -17.58
CA ALA A 200 14.16 4.50 -16.62
C ALA A 200 14.30 4.02 -15.17
N TYR A 201 13.73 2.86 -14.83
CA TYR A 201 13.94 2.22 -13.53
C TYR A 201 15.38 1.78 -13.34
N SER A 202 15.99 1.14 -14.36
CA SER A 202 17.39 0.71 -14.31
C SER A 202 18.33 1.89 -14.10
N ASP A 203 18.12 2.99 -14.84
CA ASP A 203 18.92 4.22 -14.70
C ASP A 203 18.74 4.87 -13.32
N CYS A 204 17.53 4.84 -12.77
CA CYS A 204 17.27 5.31 -11.41
C CYS A 204 18.01 4.43 -10.38
N PHE A 205 17.95 3.11 -10.53
CA PHE A 205 18.61 2.18 -9.62
C PHE A 205 20.12 2.38 -9.59
N GLU A 206 20.75 2.52 -10.77
CA GLU A 206 22.19 2.74 -10.87
C GLU A 206 22.66 4.03 -10.19
N LYS A 207 21.82 5.07 -10.14
CA LYS A 207 22.12 6.32 -9.44
C LYS A 207 21.95 6.23 -7.94
N MET A 208 21.00 5.42 -7.47
CA MET A 208 20.63 5.35 -6.05
C MET A 208 21.38 4.26 -5.27
N LYS A 209 21.95 3.26 -5.96
CA LYS A 209 22.59 2.10 -5.32
C LYS A 209 23.80 2.43 -4.43
N GLU A 210 24.38 3.63 -4.51
CA GLU A 210 25.50 4.00 -3.62
C GLU A 210 25.02 4.27 -2.18
N ASP A 211 23.78 4.72 -2.03
CA ASP A 211 23.22 5.18 -0.75
C ASP A 211 22.05 4.30 -0.26
N PHE A 212 21.57 3.35 -1.06
CA PHE A 212 20.34 2.61 -0.79
C PHE A 212 20.36 1.15 -1.27
N VAL A 213 19.70 0.27 -0.50
CA VAL A 213 19.38 -1.11 -0.91
C VAL A 213 17.88 -1.23 -1.21
N PRO A 214 17.48 -1.76 -2.37
CA PRO A 214 16.06 -1.94 -2.69
C PRO A 214 15.47 -3.06 -1.82
N TYR A 215 14.47 -2.71 -1.03
CA TYR A 215 13.78 -3.63 -0.13
C TYR A 215 12.62 -4.36 -0.81
N VAL A 216 11.90 -3.66 -1.70
CA VAL A 216 10.83 -4.25 -2.52
C VAL A 216 10.84 -3.58 -3.88
N VAL A 217 10.84 -4.36 -4.97
CA VAL A 217 10.50 -3.85 -6.30
C VAL A 217 9.10 -4.32 -6.66
N GLU A 218 8.23 -3.36 -6.98
CA GLU A 218 6.86 -3.62 -7.40
C GLU A 218 6.74 -3.37 -8.91
N GLY A 219 6.00 -4.24 -9.59
CA GLY A 219 5.63 -4.07 -10.99
C GLY A 219 4.12 -3.84 -11.14
N ARG A 220 3.72 -2.98 -12.08
CA ARG A 220 2.32 -2.82 -12.50
C ARG A 220 2.22 -2.69 -14.02
N ARG A 221 0.98 -2.81 -14.52
CA ARG A 221 0.64 -2.40 -15.88
C ARG A 221 0.58 -0.88 -15.97
N SER A 222 1.26 -0.29 -16.95
CA SER A 222 1.14 1.14 -17.21
C SER A 222 -0.29 1.52 -17.54
N TRP A 223 -0.77 2.61 -16.94
CA TRP A 223 -2.11 3.14 -17.19
C TRP A 223 -2.18 3.94 -18.50
N PHE A 224 -1.06 4.57 -18.88
CA PHE A 224 -0.98 5.49 -20.03
C PHE A 224 -0.09 4.96 -21.17
N GLY A 225 0.82 4.02 -20.90
CA GLY A 225 1.73 3.42 -21.88
C GLY A 225 1.28 2.02 -22.27
N ALA A 226 0.46 1.92 -23.33
CA ALA A 226 0.27 0.76 -24.23
C ALA A 226 0.33 -0.71 -23.71
N GLY A 227 0.19 -0.98 -22.40
CA GLY A 227 0.38 -2.32 -21.83
C GLY A 227 1.79 -2.67 -21.37
N ASP A 228 2.73 -1.71 -21.35
CA ASP A 228 4.09 -1.94 -20.87
C ASP A 228 4.15 -2.06 -19.34
N ASN A 229 5.24 -2.67 -18.83
CA ASN A 229 5.48 -2.82 -17.41
C ASN A 229 6.10 -1.55 -16.83
N GLU A 230 5.50 -1.04 -15.77
CA GLU A 230 6.11 -0.02 -14.92
C GLU A 230 6.60 -0.66 -13.62
N PHE A 231 7.74 -0.21 -13.15
CA PHE A 231 8.40 -0.65 -11.93
C PHE A 231 8.56 0.53 -10.99
N ARG A 232 8.41 0.28 -9.69
CA ARG A 232 8.83 1.19 -8.63
C ARG A 232 9.54 0.38 -7.55
N ALA A 233 10.37 1.03 -6.75
CA ALA A 233 11.01 0.34 -5.63
C ALA A 233 10.79 1.07 -4.32
N GLY A 234 10.51 0.31 -3.27
CA GLY A 234 10.70 0.74 -1.89
C GLY A 234 12.16 0.53 -1.52
N TRP A 235 12.82 1.58 -1.05
CA TRP A 235 14.24 1.58 -0.70
C TRP A 235 14.34 1.80 0.79
N ILE A 236 15.27 1.08 1.43
CA ILE A 236 15.64 1.37 2.80
C ILE A 236 16.89 2.25 2.72
N PRO A 237 16.89 3.45 3.34
CA PRO A 237 18.14 4.15 3.60
C PRO A 237 18.97 3.26 4.54
N GLU A 238 19.96 2.58 3.99
CA GLU A 238 20.84 1.70 4.76
C GLU A 238 22.20 2.36 4.83
N SER A 239 22.63 2.72 6.03
CA SER A 239 23.95 3.28 6.29
C SER A 239 24.61 2.46 7.40
N PRO A 240 25.72 1.76 7.13
CA PRO A 240 26.37 1.64 5.81
C PRO A 240 25.64 0.67 4.89
N VAL A 241 25.57 0.99 3.59
CA VAL A 241 25.20 0.02 2.54
C VAL A 241 26.19 -1.15 2.61
N PRO A 242 25.73 -2.42 2.49
CA PRO A 242 26.63 -3.56 2.45
C PRO A 242 27.69 -3.38 1.36
N GLU A 243 28.94 -3.70 1.64
CA GLU A 243 30.03 -3.45 0.68
C GLU A 243 29.94 -4.38 -0.55
N CYS A 244 29.52 -5.63 -0.34
CA CYS A 244 29.35 -6.61 -1.39
C CYS A 244 27.88 -6.98 -1.55
N TRP A 245 27.23 -6.43 -2.56
CA TRP A 245 25.84 -6.74 -2.85
C TRP A 245 25.49 -6.56 -4.32
N GLU A 246 24.45 -7.26 -4.74
CA GLU A 246 23.82 -7.06 -6.04
C GLU A 246 22.31 -7.16 -5.89
N SER A 247 21.57 -6.36 -6.66
CA SER A 247 20.13 -6.51 -6.81
C SER A 247 19.74 -6.52 -8.28
N ARG A 248 18.79 -7.38 -8.62
CA ARG A 248 18.20 -7.49 -9.95
C ARG A 248 16.69 -7.56 -9.82
N SER A 249 16.00 -6.96 -10.79
CA SER A 249 14.55 -7.00 -10.92
C SER A 249 14.15 -7.44 -12.33
N ALA A 250 12.86 -7.76 -12.50
CA ALA A 250 12.30 -8.19 -13.78
C ALA A 250 12.96 -9.45 -14.37
N LEU A 251 13.45 -10.36 -13.51
CA LEU A 251 13.98 -11.64 -13.93
C LEU A 251 12.83 -12.63 -14.15
N ASN A 252 12.81 -13.36 -15.26
CA ASN A 252 11.95 -14.55 -15.34
C ASN A 252 12.51 -15.68 -14.46
N ARG A 253 11.73 -16.76 -14.28
CA ARG A 253 12.11 -17.88 -13.41
C ARG A 253 13.46 -18.51 -13.76
N THR A 254 13.76 -18.70 -15.04
CA THR A 254 15.02 -19.31 -15.50
C THR A 254 16.20 -18.37 -15.23
N GLN A 255 16.04 -17.08 -15.55
CA GLN A 255 17.05 -16.05 -15.30
C GLN A 255 17.35 -15.92 -13.80
N PHE A 256 16.31 -15.90 -12.96
CA PHE A 256 16.47 -15.88 -11.51
C PHE A 256 17.21 -17.11 -11.00
N SER A 257 16.79 -18.31 -11.41
CA SER A 257 17.43 -19.56 -10.97
C SER A 257 18.90 -19.63 -11.37
N GLY A 258 19.22 -19.23 -12.60
CA GLY A 258 20.60 -19.17 -13.09
C GLY A 258 21.43 -18.19 -12.28
N ARG A 259 20.97 -16.94 -12.17
CA ARG A 259 21.71 -15.90 -11.44
C ARG A 259 21.87 -16.24 -9.96
N ASN A 260 20.82 -16.76 -9.32
CA ASN A 260 20.90 -17.18 -7.92
C ASN A 260 21.96 -18.28 -7.73
N SER A 261 22.07 -19.23 -8.65
CA SER A 261 23.08 -20.29 -8.59
C SER A 261 24.50 -19.74 -8.72
N GLU A 262 24.73 -18.80 -9.65
CA GLU A 262 26.02 -18.11 -9.83
C GLU A 262 26.42 -17.31 -8.58
N MET A 263 25.48 -16.54 -8.03
CA MET A 263 25.72 -15.70 -6.85
C MET A 263 26.03 -16.54 -5.61
N VAL A 264 25.27 -17.62 -5.38
CA VAL A 264 25.52 -18.56 -4.29
C VAL A 264 26.87 -19.27 -4.46
N ALA A 265 27.24 -19.66 -5.68
CA ALA A 265 28.55 -20.25 -5.95
C ALA A 265 29.71 -19.27 -5.69
N ALA A 266 29.49 -17.96 -5.88
CA ALA A 266 30.44 -16.90 -5.53
C ALA A 266 30.43 -16.51 -4.04
N GLY A 267 29.63 -17.19 -3.22
CA GLY A 267 29.55 -16.98 -1.77
C GLY A 267 28.61 -15.84 -1.34
N PHE A 268 27.71 -15.39 -2.21
CA PHE A 268 26.65 -14.46 -1.85
C PHE A 268 25.41 -15.19 -1.34
N ILE A 269 24.68 -14.57 -0.42
CA ILE A 269 23.47 -15.09 0.20
C ILE A 269 22.27 -14.25 -0.28
N PRO A 270 21.19 -14.87 -0.78
CA PRO A 270 19.97 -14.14 -1.11
C PRO A 270 19.29 -13.63 0.16
N VAL A 271 19.15 -12.32 0.29
CA VAL A 271 18.51 -11.68 1.46
C VAL A 271 17.08 -11.23 1.18
N THR A 272 16.81 -10.86 -0.06
CA THR A 272 15.47 -10.43 -0.50
C THR A 272 15.16 -11.18 -1.79
N VAL A 273 14.06 -11.93 -1.81
CA VAL A 273 13.50 -12.50 -3.03
C VAL A 273 12.01 -12.21 -3.05
N ARG A 274 11.56 -11.49 -4.08
CA ARG A 274 10.15 -11.13 -4.27
C ARG A 274 9.70 -11.60 -5.63
N ARG A 275 8.50 -12.18 -5.64
CA ARG A 275 7.77 -12.46 -6.87
C ARG A 275 6.76 -11.35 -7.12
N PHE A 276 6.68 -10.90 -8.36
CA PHE A 276 5.64 -10.01 -8.84
C PHE A 276 5.21 -10.43 -10.26
N PHE A 277 4.18 -9.78 -10.80
CA PHE A 277 3.63 -10.11 -12.11
C PHE A 277 3.69 -8.91 -13.05
N ALA A 278 4.10 -9.17 -14.29
CA ALA A 278 3.99 -8.23 -15.39
C ALA A 278 2.54 -7.99 -15.81
N ALA A 279 2.30 -6.97 -16.63
CA ALA A 279 1.03 -6.61 -17.22
C ALA A 279 0.35 -7.75 -18.00
N ASN A 280 1.15 -8.62 -18.63
CA ASN A 280 0.69 -9.81 -19.36
C ASN A 280 0.56 -11.05 -18.45
N ASN A 281 0.54 -10.87 -17.13
CA ASN A 281 0.48 -11.92 -16.11
C ASN A 281 1.72 -12.86 -16.11
N THR A 282 2.84 -12.44 -16.71
CA THR A 282 4.11 -13.17 -16.62
C THR A 282 4.70 -13.02 -15.22
N GLU A 283 5.11 -14.14 -14.63
CA GLU A 283 5.79 -14.17 -13.35
C GLU A 283 7.21 -13.62 -13.48
N LEU A 284 7.54 -12.63 -12.65
CA LEU A 284 8.85 -12.00 -12.57
C LEU A 284 9.37 -12.01 -11.13
N PHE A 285 10.69 -11.93 -11.00
CA PHE A 285 11.40 -11.96 -9.74
C PHE A 285 12.26 -10.72 -9.58
N GLN A 286 12.28 -10.21 -8.35
CA GLN A 286 13.34 -9.36 -7.82
C GLN A 286 14.12 -10.18 -6.81
N ALA A 287 15.45 -10.08 -6.86
CA ALA A 287 16.32 -10.67 -5.88
C ALA A 287 17.50 -9.74 -5.55
N THR A 288 17.86 -9.75 -4.27
CA THR A 288 19.01 -9.03 -3.71
C THR A 288 19.87 -10.02 -2.96
N TRP A 289 21.17 -10.00 -3.25
CA TRP A 289 22.18 -10.88 -2.66
C TRP A 289 23.23 -10.05 -1.94
N LEU A 290 23.66 -10.49 -0.76
CA LEU A 290 24.73 -9.88 0.03
C LEU A 290 25.86 -10.89 0.24
N LYS A 291 27.08 -10.39 0.43
CA LYS A 291 28.20 -11.19 0.89
C LYS A 291 28.89 -10.46 2.05
N GLU A 292 29.07 -11.15 3.16
CA GLU A 292 29.85 -10.62 4.28
C GLU A 292 31.33 -10.54 3.88
N ARG A 293 32.00 -9.48 4.33
CA ARG A 293 33.41 -9.25 4.03
C ARG A 293 34.26 -10.36 4.65
N ASP A 294 35.07 -11.02 3.82
CA ASP A 294 36.19 -11.81 4.31
C ASP A 294 37.46 -10.95 4.30
N SER A 295 38.13 -10.84 5.45
CA SER A 295 39.23 -9.87 5.70
C SER A 295 40.49 -10.10 4.86
N THR A 296 40.56 -11.21 4.09
CA THR A 296 41.79 -11.69 3.45
C THR A 296 41.73 -11.88 1.93
N ALA A 297 40.61 -11.57 1.25
CA ALA A 297 40.45 -11.77 -0.19
C ALA A 297 39.77 -10.56 -0.88
N ASN A 298 39.82 -10.49 -2.21
CA ASN A 298 39.06 -9.49 -3.00
C ASN A 298 37.56 -9.62 -2.61
N PRO A 299 37.01 -8.66 -1.85
CA PRO A 299 35.84 -8.93 -1.02
C PRO A 299 34.58 -9.18 -1.85
N CYS A 300 34.49 -8.58 -3.04
CA CYS A 300 33.27 -8.56 -3.86
C CYS A 300 33.49 -9.07 -5.29
N SER A 301 34.07 -10.26 -5.48
CA SER A 301 34.16 -10.88 -6.81
C SER A 301 32.77 -11.30 -7.30
N TYR A 302 32.17 -10.52 -8.20
CA TYR A 302 30.88 -10.83 -8.83
C TYR A 302 31.05 -11.76 -10.03
N PRO A 303 30.15 -12.75 -10.25
CA PRO A 303 30.09 -13.50 -11.50
C PRO A 303 29.77 -12.57 -12.68
N GLU A 304 30.40 -12.81 -13.83
CA GLU A 304 30.07 -12.11 -15.07
C GLU A 304 28.55 -12.16 -15.33
N TYR A 305 28.00 -11.04 -15.79
CA TYR A 305 26.59 -10.92 -16.10
C TYR A 305 26.42 -10.39 -17.51
N THR A 306 25.83 -11.21 -18.37
CA THR A 306 25.41 -10.80 -19.71
C THR A 306 23.91 -10.60 -19.68
N PRO A 307 23.39 -9.37 -19.85
CA PRO A 307 21.96 -9.15 -19.90
C PRO A 307 21.35 -9.96 -21.06
N PRO A 308 20.22 -10.64 -20.85
CA PRO A 308 19.53 -11.36 -21.90
C PRO A 308 19.14 -10.38 -23.03
N ALA A 309 19.29 -10.82 -24.28
CA ALA A 309 18.85 -10.05 -25.43
C ALA A 309 17.35 -9.70 -25.31
N LEU A 310 17.01 -8.47 -25.68
CA LEU A 310 15.65 -7.91 -25.63
C LEU A 310 14.64 -8.74 -26.43
#